data_AF-A0A350T442-F1
#
_entry.id   AF-A0A350T442-F1
#
_cell.length_a   1.000
_cell.length_b   1.000
_cell.length_c   1.000
_cell.angle_alpha   90.00
_cell.angle_beta   90.00
_cell.angle_gamma   90.00
#
_symmetry.space_group_name_H-M   'P 1'
#
loop_
_entity.id
_entity.type
_entity.pdbx_description
1 polymer ?
#
loop_
_entity_poly.entity_id
_entity_poly.type
_entity_poly.pdbx_seq_one_letter_code
_entity_poly.pdbx_strand_id
1 'polypeptide(L)'
;DVSSRSIEGENPLYLPQAKIFTASCALGPLIMLADEIPDPRSLSIAMWIERGDAVVWRGETSTASLRRSLEDLIDCLLVSLEFPVGVVLMTGTGLVPPAEFTLEASDTVHIRIDGIGTLSNHVRRLAPRRRAK
;
A
#
# COMPACT_ATOMS: atom_id res chain seq x y z
N ASP A 1 -0.66 -1.34 1.23
CA ASP A 1 -1.42 -2.40 0.56
C ASP A 1 -0.45 -3.52 0.21
N VAL A 2 -0.13 -4.36 1.19
CA VAL A 2 0.79 -5.48 0.98
C VAL A 2 0.03 -6.57 0.24
N SER A 3 0.59 -7.04 -0.87
CA SER A 3 -0.10 -7.96 -1.78
C SER A 3 0.74 -9.21 -1.99
N SER A 4 0.16 -10.39 -1.79
CA SER A 4 0.78 -11.64 -2.26
C SER A 4 0.53 -11.81 -3.76
N ARG A 5 1.46 -11.29 -4.57
CA ARG A 5 1.36 -11.34 -6.05
C ARG A 5 1.34 -12.77 -6.61
N SER A 6 1.96 -13.73 -5.91
CA SER A 6 1.87 -15.15 -6.30
C SER A 6 0.44 -15.67 -6.16
N ILE A 7 -0.25 -15.39 -5.04
CA ILE A 7 -1.65 -15.81 -4.84
C ILE A 7 -2.59 -15.07 -5.80
N GLU A 8 -2.40 -13.76 -5.95
CA GLU A 8 -3.19 -12.93 -6.87
C GLU A 8 -3.05 -13.38 -8.33
N GLY A 9 -1.84 -13.73 -8.75
CA GLY A 9 -1.52 -14.15 -10.12
C GLY A 9 -2.00 -15.56 -10.47
N GLU A 10 -2.24 -16.43 -9.48
CA GLU A 10 -2.77 -17.78 -9.71
C GLU A 10 -4.23 -17.76 -10.16
N ASN A 11 -5.07 -16.96 -9.51
CA ASN A 11 -6.49 -16.84 -9.85
C ASN A 11 -7.07 -15.52 -9.33
N PRO A 12 -7.78 -14.73 -10.17
CA PRO A 12 -8.43 -13.50 -9.72
C PRO A 12 -9.38 -13.69 -8.53
N LEU A 13 -9.98 -14.88 -8.37
CA LEU A 13 -10.84 -15.20 -7.22
C LEU A 13 -10.09 -15.25 -5.89
N TYR A 14 -8.75 -15.34 -5.91
CA TYR A 14 -7.91 -15.36 -4.71
C TYR A 14 -7.48 -13.96 -4.25
N LEU A 15 -7.91 -12.90 -4.94
CA LEU A 15 -7.58 -11.52 -4.58
C LEU A 15 -7.88 -11.19 -3.10
N PRO A 16 -9.02 -11.61 -2.50
CA PRO A 16 -9.25 -11.37 -1.07
C PRO A 16 -8.18 -12.02 -0.18
N GLN A 17 -7.74 -13.24 -0.49
CA GLN A 17 -6.69 -13.93 0.26
C GLN A 17 -5.31 -13.29 0.06
N ALA A 18 -5.05 -12.77 -1.14
CA ALA A 18 -3.81 -12.07 -1.48
C ALA A 18 -3.67 -10.70 -0.80
N LYS A 19 -4.78 -10.12 -0.31
CA LYS A 19 -4.86 -8.75 0.22
C LYS A 19 -5.27 -8.67 1.69
N ILE A 20 -6.02 -9.65 2.19
CA ILE A 20 -6.58 -9.65 3.54
C ILE A 20 -5.90 -10.74 4.36
N PHE A 21 -4.82 -10.36 5.04
CA PHE A 21 -4.10 -11.22 5.97
C PHE A 21 -3.47 -10.40 7.11
N THR A 22 -2.95 -11.08 8.13
CA THR A 22 -2.35 -10.42 9.29
C THR A 22 -1.22 -9.49 8.86
N ALA A 23 -1.25 -8.21 9.27
CA ALA A 23 -0.25 -7.21 8.90
C ALA A 23 -0.13 -6.93 7.38
N SER A 24 -1.22 -7.12 6.62
CA SER A 24 -1.30 -6.78 5.18
C SER A 24 -1.46 -5.28 4.90
N CYS A 25 -1.76 -4.47 5.91
CA CYS A 25 -1.98 -3.03 5.78
C CYS A 25 -1.26 -2.27 6.89
N ALA A 26 -0.65 -1.14 6.52
CA ALA A 26 -0.01 -0.19 7.40
C ALA A 26 -0.38 1.23 6.94
N LEU A 27 -0.61 2.11 7.90
CA LEU A 27 -0.96 3.52 7.72
C LEU A 27 -0.10 4.36 8.66
N GLY A 28 0.17 5.61 8.30
CA GLY A 28 0.96 6.55 9.12
C GLY A 28 2.11 7.19 8.34
N PRO A 29 3.10 7.80 9.03
CA PRO A 29 3.21 7.89 10.49
C PRO A 29 2.20 8.83 11.14
N LEU A 30 1.50 9.64 10.33
CA LEU A 30 0.49 10.60 10.74
C LEU A 30 -0.68 10.61 9.74
N ILE A 31 -1.75 11.29 10.10
CA ILE A 31 -2.84 11.64 9.18
C ILE A 31 -2.79 13.16 9.01
N MET A 32 -2.52 13.61 7.79
CA MET A 32 -2.56 15.02 7.45
C MET A 32 -4.00 15.43 7.14
N LEU A 33 -4.44 16.56 7.70
CA LEU A 33 -5.75 17.11 7.42
C LEU A 33 -5.80 17.69 6.00
N ALA A 34 -6.97 17.63 5.37
CA ALA A 34 -7.11 17.94 3.94
C ALA A 34 -6.80 19.40 3.61
N ASP A 35 -7.04 20.32 4.53
CA ASP A 35 -6.78 21.75 4.41
C ASP A 35 -5.29 22.12 4.47
N GLU A 36 -4.45 21.24 5.03
CA GLU A 36 -2.98 21.37 5.03
C GLU A 36 -2.35 20.92 3.70
N ILE A 37 -3.12 20.33 2.78
CA ILE A 37 -2.65 19.86 1.47
C ILE A 37 -3.10 20.85 0.38
N PRO A 38 -2.20 21.64 -0.21
CA PRO A 38 -2.57 22.62 -1.24
C PRO A 38 -3.20 21.98 -2.48
N ASP A 39 -2.66 20.84 -2.93
CA ASP A 39 -3.20 20.07 -4.05
C ASP A 39 -2.98 18.55 -3.87
N PRO A 40 -4.02 17.76 -3.55
CA PRO A 40 -3.91 16.32 -3.39
C PRO A 40 -3.66 15.58 -4.72
N ARG A 41 -3.84 16.25 -5.86
CA ARG A 41 -3.56 15.71 -7.21
C ARG A 41 -2.10 15.85 -7.61
N SER A 42 -1.26 16.51 -6.82
CA SER A 42 0.14 16.77 -7.19
C SER A 42 1.12 16.43 -6.06
N LEU A 43 0.94 15.28 -5.41
CA LEU A 43 1.82 14.79 -4.36
C LEU A 43 2.87 13.84 -4.94
N SER A 44 4.14 14.13 -4.71
CA SER A 44 5.25 13.22 -5.04
C SER A 44 5.31 12.05 -4.06
N ILE A 45 5.48 10.84 -4.58
CA ILE A 45 5.55 9.60 -3.82
C ILE A 45 6.83 8.87 -4.18
N ALA A 46 7.64 8.52 -3.18
CA ALA A 46 8.82 7.70 -3.34
C ALA A 46 8.69 6.43 -2.50
N MET A 47 9.17 5.30 -3.02
CA MET A 47 9.29 4.06 -2.26
C MET A 47 10.66 3.45 -2.50
N TRP A 48 11.27 2.93 -1.44
CA TRP A 48 12.47 2.12 -1.54
C TRP A 48 12.46 0.98 -0.53
N ILE A 49 13.21 -0.06 -0.84
CA ILE A 49 13.30 -1.28 -0.05
C ILE A 49 14.76 -1.54 0.27
N GLU A 50 15.05 -1.62 1.57
CA GLU A 50 16.38 -1.92 2.10
C GLU A 50 16.45 -3.38 2.52
N ARG A 51 17.54 -4.06 2.14
CA ARG A 51 17.87 -5.42 2.55
C ARG A 51 19.29 -5.42 3.11
N GLY A 52 19.40 -5.54 4.43
CA GLY A 52 20.66 -5.21 5.12
C GLY A 52 21.04 -3.75 4.86
N ASP A 53 22.27 -3.51 4.42
CA ASP A 53 22.80 -2.16 4.17
C ASP A 53 22.61 -1.68 2.71
N ALA A 54 21.83 -2.39 1.90
CA ALA A 54 21.66 -2.11 0.47
C ALA A 54 20.20 -1.80 0.11
N VAL A 55 20.01 -0.81 -0.77
CA VAL A 55 18.71 -0.57 -1.42
C VAL A 55 18.56 -1.54 -2.59
N VAL A 56 17.65 -2.51 -2.47
CA VAL A 56 17.42 -3.55 -3.48
C VAL A 56 16.37 -3.15 -4.51
N TRP A 57 15.55 -2.16 -4.20
CA TRP A 57 14.58 -1.60 -5.13
C TRP A 57 14.21 -0.16 -4.75
N ARG A 58 13.98 0.70 -5.75
CA ARG A 58 13.52 2.07 -5.58
C ARG A 58 12.66 2.52 -6.76
N GLY A 59 11.64 3.33 -6.50
CA GLY A 59 10.83 3.97 -7.52
C GLY A 59 10.14 5.23 -7.02
N GLU A 60 9.76 6.09 -7.96
CA GLU A 60 9.10 7.38 -7.70
C GLU A 60 7.90 7.56 -8.63
N THR A 61 6.85 8.20 -8.13
CA THR A 61 5.62 8.50 -8.88
C THR A 61 4.95 9.75 -8.30
N SER A 62 3.78 10.11 -8.81
CA SER A 62 2.98 11.22 -8.29
C SER A 62 1.49 10.88 -8.35
N THR A 63 0.70 11.47 -7.44
CA THR A 63 -0.77 11.42 -7.53
C THR A 63 -1.29 12.10 -8.80
N ALA A 64 -0.49 12.91 -9.50
CA ALA A 64 -0.83 13.48 -10.80
C ALA A 64 -0.99 12.40 -11.90
N SER A 65 -0.41 11.22 -11.69
CA SER A 65 -0.52 10.07 -12.58
C SER A 65 -1.78 9.23 -12.34
N LEU A 66 -2.59 9.56 -11.34
CA LEU A 66 -3.88 8.88 -11.11
C LEU A 66 -4.83 9.19 -12.27
N ARG A 67 -5.24 8.15 -12.99
CA ARG A 67 -6.20 8.29 -14.11
C ARG A 67 -7.64 8.49 -13.64
N ARG A 68 -7.99 7.93 -12.49
CA ARG A 68 -9.31 8.11 -11.86
C ARG A 68 -9.24 9.27 -10.88
N SER A 69 -10.31 10.05 -10.81
CA SER A 69 -10.43 11.14 -9.83
C SER A 69 -10.61 10.55 -8.41
N LEU A 70 -10.48 11.40 -7.38
CA LEU A 70 -10.62 10.98 -5.97
C LEU A 70 -12.10 10.75 -5.71
N GLU A 71 -12.91 11.64 -6.30
CA GLU A 71 -14.35 11.66 -6.35
C GLU A 71 -14.89 10.35 -6.95
N ASP A 72 -14.38 9.92 -8.11
CA ASP A 72 -14.77 8.65 -8.73
C ASP A 72 -14.49 7.44 -7.82
N LEU A 73 -13.37 7.48 -7.10
CA LEU A 73 -12.97 6.41 -6.18
C LEU A 73 -13.85 6.39 -4.92
N ILE A 74 -14.20 7.57 -4.40
CA ILE A 74 -15.10 7.75 -3.26
C ILE A 74 -16.51 7.28 -3.63
N ASP A 75 -17.03 7.71 -4.78
CA ASP A 75 -18.35 7.31 -5.28
C ASP A 75 -18.43 5.79 -5.41
N CYS A 76 -17.41 5.17 -5.99
CA CYS A 76 -17.30 3.71 -6.09
C CYS A 76 -17.31 3.02 -4.71
N LEU A 77 -16.58 3.57 -3.73
CA LEU A 77 -16.53 3.02 -2.36
C LEU A 77 -17.89 3.08 -1.67
N LEU A 78 -18.66 4.14 -1.88
CA LEU A 78 -19.93 4.38 -1.19
C LEU A 78 -21.12 3.67 -1.85
N VAL A 79 -20.91 2.99 -2.98
CA VAL A 79 -21.95 2.12 -3.56
C VAL A 79 -22.25 0.97 -2.61
N SER A 80 -23.41 1.02 -1.96
CA SER A 80 -23.93 -0.05 -1.08
C SER A 80 -23.08 -0.33 0.17
N LEU A 81 -22.21 0.60 0.57
CA LEU A 81 -21.42 0.50 1.80
C LEU A 81 -21.59 1.78 2.64
N GLU A 82 -21.79 1.61 3.94
CA GLU A 82 -21.92 2.72 4.90
C GLU A 82 -20.73 2.73 5.85
N PHE A 83 -20.15 3.92 6.09
CA PHE A 83 -19.03 4.12 7.00
C PHE A 83 -19.31 5.25 7.99
N PRO A 84 -20.19 5.06 9.00
CA PRO A 84 -20.64 6.14 9.90
C PRO A 84 -19.51 6.81 10.70
N VAL A 85 -18.40 6.11 10.91
CA VAL A 85 -17.23 6.57 11.67
C VAL A 85 -16.04 6.94 10.78
N GLY A 86 -16.17 6.79 9.46
CA GLY A 86 -15.09 7.00 8.50
C GLY A 86 -14.42 5.70 8.03
N VAL A 87 -13.60 5.84 6.99
CA VAL A 87 -12.91 4.76 6.28
C VAL A 87 -11.62 5.31 5.67
N VAL A 88 -10.61 4.45 5.51
CA VAL A 88 -9.38 4.79 4.77
C VAL A 88 -9.44 4.13 3.41
N LEU A 89 -9.43 4.94 2.35
CA LEU A 89 -9.43 4.48 0.97
C LEU A 89 -8.01 4.51 0.41
N MET A 90 -7.50 3.34 0.01
CA MET A 90 -6.19 3.22 -0.64
C MET A 90 -6.35 3.44 -2.15
N THR A 91 -5.82 4.53 -2.69
CA THR A 91 -6.13 5.02 -4.05
C THR A 91 -5.33 4.33 -5.17
N GLY A 92 -4.72 3.18 -4.89
CA GLY A 92 -3.85 2.45 -5.82
C GLY A 92 -2.38 2.86 -5.75
N THR A 93 -1.56 2.25 -6.60
CA THR A 93 -0.11 2.49 -6.67
C THR A 93 0.36 2.54 -8.13
N GLY A 94 1.26 3.46 -8.44
CA GLY A 94 2.04 3.49 -9.69
C GLY A 94 3.42 2.82 -9.54
N LEU A 95 3.75 2.34 -8.35
CA LEU A 95 5.04 1.76 -8.00
C LEU A 95 4.92 0.25 -7.86
N VAL A 96 5.43 -0.48 -8.85
CA VAL A 96 5.35 -1.95 -8.92
C VAL A 96 6.74 -2.50 -9.22
N PRO A 97 7.39 -3.23 -8.29
CA PRO A 97 8.61 -3.95 -8.56
C PRO A 97 8.46 -4.99 -9.69
N PRO A 98 9.56 -5.43 -10.34
CA PRO A 98 9.52 -6.52 -11.31
C PRO A 98 8.86 -7.78 -10.76
N ALA A 99 8.31 -8.63 -11.64
CA ALA A 99 7.51 -9.79 -11.24
C ALA A 99 8.28 -10.81 -10.40
N GLU A 100 9.59 -10.91 -10.63
CA GLU A 100 10.54 -11.75 -9.91
C GLU A 100 10.91 -11.21 -8.51
N PHE A 101 10.59 -9.95 -8.22
CA PHE A 101 10.91 -9.34 -6.94
C PHE A 101 9.90 -9.78 -5.87
N THR A 102 10.41 -10.22 -4.72
CA THR A 102 9.60 -10.49 -3.53
C THR A 102 10.27 -9.96 -2.27
N LEU A 103 9.46 -9.55 -1.31
CA LEU A 103 9.92 -9.13 0.00
C LEU A 103 10.45 -10.34 0.77
N GLU A 104 11.57 -10.14 1.47
CA GLU A 104 12.19 -11.11 2.35
C GLU A 104 12.04 -10.67 3.81
N ALA A 105 12.19 -11.64 4.72
CA ALA A 105 12.21 -11.30 6.15
C ALA A 105 13.38 -10.36 6.43
N SER A 106 13.16 -9.37 7.31
CA SER A 106 14.10 -8.31 7.66
C SER A 106 14.31 -7.22 6.61
N ASP A 107 13.66 -7.29 5.43
CA ASP A 107 13.58 -6.13 4.56
C ASP A 107 12.92 -4.96 5.30
N THR A 108 13.32 -3.73 4.98
CA THR A 108 12.64 -2.51 5.45
C THR A 108 12.07 -1.78 4.26
N VAL A 109 10.75 -1.57 4.27
CA VAL A 109 10.04 -0.85 3.21
C VAL A 109 9.78 0.56 3.69
N HIS A 110 10.22 1.54 2.91
CA HIS A 110 10.00 2.95 3.15
C HIS A 110 9.10 3.52 2.06
N ILE A 111 8.05 4.23 2.47
CA ILE A 111 7.14 4.95 1.58
C ILE A 111 7.09 6.38 2.06
N ARG A 112 7.51 7.31 1.20
CA ARG A 112 7.52 8.74 1.46
C ARG A 112 6.52 9.43 0.56
N ILE A 113 5.73 10.33 1.14
CA ILE A 113 4.95 11.30 0.40
C ILE A 113 5.44 12.69 0.81
N ASP A 114 5.87 13.49 -0.16
CA ASP A 114 6.39 14.83 0.11
C ASP A 114 5.31 15.71 0.78
N GLY A 115 5.73 16.48 1.79
CA GLY A 115 4.82 17.25 2.64
C GLY A 115 4.18 16.45 3.78
N ILE A 116 4.00 15.13 3.64
CA ILE A 116 3.32 14.31 4.66
C ILE A 116 4.33 13.62 5.60
N GLY A 117 5.31 12.91 5.05
CA GLY A 117 6.28 12.16 5.84
C GLY A 117 6.68 10.83 5.23
N THR A 118 7.37 10.00 6.02
CA THR A 118 7.86 8.67 5.60
C THR A 118 7.34 7.60 6.55
N LEU A 119 6.65 6.59 5.99
CA LEU A 119 6.23 5.37 6.65
C LEU A 119 7.29 4.29 6.42
N SER A 120 7.87 3.77 7.50
CA SER A 120 8.89 2.72 7.47
C SER A 120 8.37 1.47 8.18
N ASN A 121 8.40 0.31 7.53
CA ASN A 121 7.97 -0.95 8.12
C ASN A 121 8.99 -2.06 7.88
N HIS A 122 9.28 -2.83 8.94
CA HIS A 122 10.07 -4.05 8.84
C HIS A 122 9.21 -5.24 8.39
N VAL A 123 9.71 -5.99 7.42
CA VAL A 123 9.07 -7.17 6.89
C VAL A 123 9.35 -8.36 7.80
N ARG A 124 8.29 -9.11 8.11
CA ARG A 124 8.38 -10.40 8.80
C ARG A 124 7.64 -11.48 8.04
N ARG A 125 8.18 -12.70 8.05
CA ARG A 125 7.47 -13.87 7.53
C ARG A 125 6.40 -14.30 8.52
N LEU A 126 5.16 -14.45 8.05
CA LEU A 126 4.09 -15.01 8.87
C LEU A 126 4.27 -16.53 8.97
N ALA A 127 4.22 -17.06 10.19
CA ALA A 127 4.25 -18.50 10.40
C ALA A 127 2.94 -19.13 9.88
N PRO A 128 2.97 -20.36 9.31
CA PRO A 128 1.74 -21.09 8.99
C PRO A 128 0.94 -21.29 10.29
N ARG A 129 -0.35 -20.93 10.29
CA ARG A 129 -1.23 -21.33 11.39
C ARG A 129 -1.28 -22.86 11.42
N ARG A 130 -0.74 -23.48 12.48
CA ARG A 130 -1.01 -24.89 12.78
C ARG A 130 -2.53 -25.04 12.90
N ARG A 131 -3.11 -25.99 12.16
CA ARG A 131 -4.51 -26.39 12.39
C ARG A 131 -4.63 -26.78 13.85
N ALA A 132 -5.55 -26.15 14.58
CA ALA A 132 -6.01 -26.72 15.84
C ALA A 132 -6.57 -28.11 15.50
N LYS A 133 -6.12 -29.14 16.22
CA LYS A 133 -6.70 -30.48 16.14
C LYS A 133 -8.11 -30.46 16.69
#